data_AF-A0A920CPZ6-F1
#
_entry.id   AF-A0A920CPZ6-F1
#
_cell.length_a   1.000
_cell.length_b   1.000
_cell.length_c   1.000
_cell.angle_alpha   90.00
_cell.angle_beta   90.00
_cell.angle_gamma   90.00
#
_symmetry.space_group_name_H-M   'P 1'
#
loop_
_entity.id
_entity.type
_entity.pdbx_description
1 polymer ?
#
loop_
_entity_poly.entity_id
_entity_poly.type
_entity_poly.pdbx_seq_one_letter_code
_entity_poly.pdbx_strand_id
1 'polypeptide(L)'
;MSAFLFSDRALEYMLKALYMKKNNYMFPPPSFTLQDIFQLTAQDAVPDLDRVLFMCVIHFLAGCNDISFLQNIIFSQLQKLLNQVDNVLLHLSAIVASHPSESYRSIYP
;
A
#
# COMPACT_ATOMS: atom_id res chain seq x y z
N MET A 1 -8.11 -14.77 2.69
CA MET A 1 -8.29 -14.25 1.32
C MET A 1 -8.75 -12.78 1.32
N SER A 2 -9.88 -12.44 1.96
CA SER A 2 -10.42 -11.06 1.95
C SER A 2 -9.47 -9.99 2.52
N ALA A 3 -8.65 -10.34 3.52
CA ALA A 3 -7.70 -9.42 4.13
C ALA A 3 -6.64 -8.90 3.15
N PHE A 4 -6.09 -9.76 2.29
CA PHE A 4 -5.12 -9.37 1.27
C PHE A 4 -5.76 -8.51 0.19
N LEU A 5 -6.97 -8.87 -0.25
CA LEU A 5 -7.73 -8.08 -1.23
C LEU A 5 -8.00 -6.66 -0.73
N PHE A 6 -8.46 -6.50 0.52
CA PHE A 6 -8.68 -5.16 1.07
C PHE A 6 -7.39 -4.38 1.28
N SER A 7 -6.31 -5.06 1.67
CA SER A 7 -4.99 -4.44 1.81
C SER A 7 -4.46 -3.92 0.48
N ASP A 8 -4.54 -4.74 -0.58
CA ASP A 8 -4.15 -4.35 -1.94
C ASP A 8 -4.96 -3.14 -2.41
N ARG A 9 -6.29 -3.17 -2.27
CA ARG A 9 -7.13 -2.03 -2.64
C ARG A 9 -6.83 -0.77 -1.85
N ALA A 10 -6.59 -0.88 -0.54
CA ALA A 10 -6.24 0.28 0.29
C ALA A 10 -4.92 0.91 -0.17
N LEU A 11 -3.89 0.10 -0.41
CA LEU A 11 -2.60 0.56 -0.94
C LEU A 11 -2.75 1.17 -2.34
N GLU A 12 -3.49 0.52 -3.23
CA GLU A 12 -3.77 1.00 -4.58
C GLU A 12 -4.43 2.39 -4.56
N TYR A 13 -5.48 2.58 -3.75
CA TYR A 13 -6.16 3.87 -3.64
C TYR A 13 -5.29 4.95 -3.01
N MET A 14 -4.45 4.59 -2.03
CA MET A 14 -3.50 5.54 -1.46
C MET A 14 -2.45 5.99 -2.48
N LEU A 15 -1.93 5.07 -3.30
CA LEU A 15 -1.04 5.39 -4.42
C LEU A 15 -1.72 6.28 -5.46
N LYS A 16 -3.00 6.04 -5.76
CA LYS A 16 -3.81 6.91 -6.65
C LYS A 16 -3.93 8.33 -6.08
N ALA A 17 -4.23 8.46 -4.80
CA ALA A 17 -4.28 9.76 -4.13
C ALA A 17 -2.91 10.47 -4.14
N LEU A 18 -1.82 9.73 -3.91
CA LEU A 18 -0.47 10.25 -3.97
C LEU A 18 -0.08 10.73 -5.37
N TYR A 19 -0.41 9.96 -6.41
CA TYR A 19 -0.20 10.34 -7.80
C TYR A 19 -0.94 11.63 -8.15
N MET A 20 -2.22 11.71 -7.79
CA MET A 20 -3.04 12.90 -8.00
C MET A 20 -2.45 14.13 -7.32
N LYS A 21 -2.01 13.98 -6.05
CA LYS A 21 -1.36 15.05 -5.28
C LYS A 21 -0.03 15.50 -5.90
N LYS A 22 0.88 14.57 -6.22
CA LYS A 22 2.22 14.89 -6.75
C LYS A 22 2.16 15.55 -8.13
N ASN A 23 1.20 15.17 -8.97
CA ASN A 23 1.09 15.66 -10.34
C ASN A 23 0.04 16.78 -10.52
N ASN A 24 -0.65 17.19 -9.45
CA ASN A 24 -1.79 18.11 -9.51
C ASN A 24 -2.88 17.65 -10.50
N TYR A 25 -3.15 16.35 -10.53
CA TYR A 25 -4.16 15.75 -11.40
C TYR A 25 -5.42 15.38 -10.63
N MET A 26 -6.57 15.50 -11.31
CA MET A 26 -7.88 15.15 -10.74
C MET A 26 -8.24 13.67 -10.93
N PHE A 27 -7.56 12.97 -11.85
CA PHE A 27 -7.85 11.57 -12.18
C PHE A 27 -6.58 10.72 -12.05
N PRO A 28 -6.65 9.56 -11.37
CA PRO A 28 -5.54 8.63 -11.32
C PRO A 28 -5.48 7.76 -12.58
N PRO A 29 -4.33 7.13 -12.87
CA PRO A 29 -4.24 6.13 -13.92
C PRO A 29 -5.06 4.87 -13.55
N PRO A 30 -5.44 4.03 -14.54
CA PRO A 30 -6.17 2.80 -14.29
C PRO A 30 -5.36 1.78 -13.47
N SER A 31 -4.05 1.74 -13.66
CA SER A 31 -3.10 0.85 -12.98
C SER A 31 -1.74 1.53 -12.80
N PHE A 32 -0.89 0.94 -11.97
CA PHE A 32 0.50 1.36 -11.79
C PHE A 32 1.45 0.24 -12.22
N THR A 33 2.51 0.61 -12.92
CA THR A 33 3.68 -0.25 -13.12
C THR A 33 4.57 -0.23 -11.87
N LEU A 34 5.49 -1.20 -11.76
CA LEU A 34 6.49 -1.19 -10.68
C LEU A 34 7.30 0.11 -10.66
N GLN A 35 7.64 0.63 -11.85
CA GLN A 35 8.38 1.89 -11.98
C GLN A 35 7.57 3.08 -11.47
N ASP A 36 6.26 3.12 -11.72
CA ASP A 36 5.39 4.18 -11.20
C ASP A 36 5.35 4.15 -9.67
N ILE A 37 5.20 2.96 -9.07
CA ILE A 37 5.19 2.79 -7.62
C ILE A 37 6.52 3.25 -7.02
N PHE A 38 7.63 2.89 -7.65
CA PHE A 38 8.97 3.28 -7.23
C PHE A 38 9.17 4.81 -7.25
N GLN A 39 8.78 5.47 -8.34
CA GLN A 39 8.86 6.93 -8.46
C GLN A 39 7.91 7.66 -7.50
N LEU A 40 6.71 7.11 -7.30
CA LEU A 40 5.71 7.71 -6.39
C LEU A 40 6.12 7.62 -4.94
N THR A 41 6.76 6.52 -4.52
CA THR A 41 7.13 6.29 -3.12
C THR A 41 8.55 6.74 -2.76
N ALA A 42 9.37 7.14 -3.74
CA ALA A 42 10.59 7.87 -3.47
C ALA A 42 10.26 9.21 -2.76
N GLN A 43 10.74 9.35 -1.53
CA GLN A 43 10.69 10.59 -0.76
C GLN A 43 12.01 11.37 -0.76
N ASP A 44 13.11 10.75 -1.19
CA ASP A 44 14.47 11.32 -1.22
C ASP A 44 15.29 10.77 -2.40
N ALA A 45 16.60 11.06 -2.43
CA ALA A 45 17.55 10.48 -3.41
C ALA A 45 17.68 8.96 -3.33
N VAL A 46 17.22 8.32 -2.25
CA VAL A 46 17.21 6.86 -2.09
C VAL A 46 15.77 6.34 -1.97
N PRO A 47 15.31 5.52 -2.92
CA PRO A 47 13.99 4.91 -2.88
C PRO A 47 13.91 3.79 -1.82
N ASP A 48 12.80 3.76 -1.08
CA ASP A 48 12.50 2.71 -0.10
C ASP A 48 12.06 1.42 -0.82
N LEU A 49 13.06 0.66 -1.27
CA LEU A 49 12.88 -0.58 -2.01
C LEU A 49 12.07 -1.61 -1.21
N ASP A 50 12.28 -1.67 0.11
CA ASP A 50 11.58 -2.61 0.98
C ASP A 50 10.07 -2.35 0.98
N ARG A 51 9.67 -1.08 1.02
CA ARG A 51 8.25 -0.70 0.93
C ARG A 51 7.66 -1.01 -0.45
N VAL A 52 8.39 -0.74 -1.52
CA VAL A 52 7.94 -1.04 -2.89
C VAL A 52 7.72 -2.54 -3.04
N LEU A 53 8.71 -3.36 -2.65
CA LEU A 53 8.62 -4.81 -2.67
C LEU A 53 7.46 -5.31 -1.82
N PHE A 54 7.27 -4.75 -0.63
CA PHE A 54 6.17 -5.12 0.24
C PHE A 54 4.81 -4.89 -0.43
N MET A 55 4.57 -3.72 -1.04
CA MET A 55 3.33 -3.45 -1.78
C MET A 55 3.12 -4.44 -2.93
N CYS A 56 4.17 -4.79 -3.67
CA CYS A 56 4.10 -5.80 -4.73
C CYS A 56 3.75 -7.20 -4.19
N VAL A 57 4.28 -7.57 -3.02
CA VAL A 57 3.92 -8.84 -2.35
C VAL A 57 2.45 -8.84 -1.96
N ILE A 58 1.92 -7.75 -1.41
CA ILE A 58 0.48 -7.65 -1.10
C ILE A 58 -0.38 -7.81 -2.36
N HIS A 59 0.00 -7.12 -3.44
CA HIS A 59 -0.69 -7.23 -4.73
C HIS A 59 -0.70 -8.68 -5.25
N PHE A 60 0.46 -9.35 -5.20
CA PHE A 60 0.56 -10.75 -5.56
C PHE A 60 -0.33 -11.65 -4.69
N LEU A 61 -0.30 -11.48 -3.38
CA LEU A 61 -1.12 -12.26 -2.44
C LEU A 61 -2.62 -12.04 -2.64
N ALA A 62 -3.03 -10.82 -3.01
CA ALA A 62 -4.42 -10.50 -3.33
C ALA A 62 -4.92 -11.17 -4.62
N GLY A 63 -4.04 -11.32 -5.61
CA GLY A 63 -4.32 -12.03 -6.87
C GLY A 63 -4.07 -13.54 -6.81
N CYS A 64 -3.55 -14.06 -5.69
CA CYS A 64 -3.21 -15.47 -5.56
C CYS A 64 -4.47 -16.32 -5.43
N ASN A 65 -4.76 -17.11 -6.48
CA ASN A 65 -5.88 -18.07 -6.49
C ASN A 65 -5.54 -19.40 -5.80
N ASP A 66 -4.28 -19.63 -5.43
CA ASP A 66 -3.87 -20.83 -4.72
C ASP A 66 -4.20 -20.70 -3.22
N ILE A 67 -5.41 -21.14 -2.88
CA ILE A 67 -5.94 -21.11 -1.52
C ILE A 67 -5.07 -21.96 -0.58
N SER A 68 -4.40 -23.01 -1.08
CA SER A 68 -3.58 -23.89 -0.24
C SER A 68 -2.35 -23.17 0.30
N PHE A 69 -1.74 -22.30 -0.51
CA PHE A 69 -0.65 -21.43 -0.06
C PHE A 69 -1.12 -20.46 1.03
N LEU A 70 -2.29 -19.83 0.85
CA LEU A 70 -2.84 -18.87 1.80
C LEU A 70 -3.35 -19.51 3.09
N GLN A 71 -3.80 -20.76 3.07
CA GLN A 71 -4.24 -21.51 4.24
C GLN A 71 -3.11 -21.82 5.22
N ASN A 72 -1.87 -21.89 4.75
CA ASN A 72 -0.69 -22.12 5.59
C ASN A 72 -0.25 -20.87 6.37
N ILE A 73 -0.83 -19.69 6.08
CA ILE A 73 -0.52 -18.45 6.79
C ILE A 73 -1.22 -18.49 8.15
N ILE A 74 -0.42 -18.61 9.21
CA ILE A 74 -0.94 -18.56 10.58
C ILE A 74 -1.38 -17.14 10.96
N PHE A 75 -2.34 -17.04 11.88
CA PHE A 75 -2.93 -15.77 12.29
C PHE A 75 -1.89 -14.70 12.68
N SER A 76 -0.83 -15.07 13.40
CA SER A 76 0.21 -14.13 13.83
C SER A 76 1.03 -13.57 12.66
N GLN A 77 1.24 -14.34 11.59
CA GLN A 77 1.88 -13.87 10.37
C GLN A 77 0.97 -12.91 9.60
N LEU A 78 -0.32 -13.24 9.51
CA LEU A 78 -1.32 -12.37 8.91
C LEU A 78 -1.39 -11.03 9.66
N GLN A 79 -1.43 -11.06 10.99
CA GLN A 79 -1.48 -9.84 11.80
C GLN A 79 -0.22 -8.97 11.59
N LYS A 80 0.97 -9.57 11.55
CA LYS A 80 2.21 -8.82 11.23
C LYS A 80 2.15 -8.17 9.86
N LEU A 81 1.63 -8.89 8.87
CA LEU A 81 1.49 -8.39 7.51
C LEU A 81 0.48 -7.24 7.45
N LEU A 82 -0.66 -7.35 8.13
CA LEU A 82 -1.64 -6.27 8.16
C LEU A 82 -1.15 -5.05 8.95
N ASN A 83 -0.39 -5.23 10.02
CA ASN A 83 0.29 -4.12 10.70
C ASN A 83 1.28 -3.42 9.77
N GLN A 84 1.98 -4.18 8.92
CA GLN A 84 2.89 -3.59 7.95
C GLN A 84 2.13 -2.84 6.84
N VAL A 85 0.97 -3.31 6.40
CA VAL A 85 0.08 -2.57 5.50
C VAL A 85 -0.34 -1.24 6.15
N ASP A 86 -0.74 -1.27 7.41
CA ASP A 86 -1.15 -0.08 8.17
C ASP A 86 0.00 0.94 8.29
N ASN A 87 1.22 0.48 8.60
CA ASN A 87 2.42 1.32 8.62
C ASN A 87 2.69 1.99 7.26
N VAL A 88 2.53 1.25 6.16
CA VAL A 88 2.69 1.81 4.81
C VAL A 88 1.61 2.84 4.52
N LEU A 89 0.35 2.59 4.89
CA LEU A 89 -0.75 3.54 4.71
C LEU A 89 -0.53 4.83 5.51
N LEU A 90 -0.08 4.73 6.77
CA LEU A 90 0.29 5.88 7.61
C LEU A 90 1.38 6.72 6.97
N HIS A 91 2.42 6.06 6.45
CA HIS A 91 3.52 6.75 5.80
C HIS A 91 3.06 7.46 4.52
N LEU A 92 2.32 6.78 3.64
CA LEU A 92 1.86 7.37 2.39
C LEU A 92 0.83 8.48 2.64
N SER A 93 -0.05 8.32 3.63
CA SER A 93 -1.06 9.34 3.94
C SER A 93 -0.44 10.63 4.45
N ALA A 94 0.66 10.57 5.20
CA ALA A 94 1.38 11.76 5.66
C ALA A 94 1.89 12.63 4.50
N ILE A 95 2.11 12.04 3.31
CA ILE A 95 2.50 12.75 2.09
C ILE A 95 1.30 13.39 1.40
N VAL A 96 0.17 12.67 1.41
CA VAL A 96 -1.05 13.08 0.72
C VAL A 96 -1.75 14.20 1.49
N ALA A 97 -1.81 14.08 2.81
CA ALA A 97 -2.51 14.99 3.70
C ALA A 97 -1.91 16.39 3.65
N SER A 98 -2.78 17.41 3.56
CA SER A 98 -2.34 18.81 3.64
C SER A 98 -2.29 19.28 5.09
N HIS A 99 -3.06 18.62 5.96
CA HIS A 99 -3.06 18.85 7.40
C HIS A 99 -3.03 17.52 8.17
N PRO A 100 -2.41 17.44 9.37
CA PRO A 100 -2.31 16.20 10.13
C PRO A 100 -3.67 15.56 10.47
N SER A 101 -4.73 16.35 10.59
CA SER A 101 -6.09 15.85 10.84
C SER A 101 -6.68 15.05 9.67
N GLU A 102 -6.15 15.23 8.46
CA GLU A 102 -6.56 14.53 7.24
C GLU A 102 -5.76 13.24 7.01
N SER A 103 -4.68 13.04 7.77
CA SER A 103 -3.88 11.82 7.65
C SER A 103 -4.69 10.61 8.08
N TYR A 104 -4.44 9.49 7.41
CA TYR A 104 -4.89 8.18 7.86
C TYR A 104 -4.47 7.95 9.31
N ARG A 105 -5.34 7.30 10.07
CA ARG A 105 -5.09 6.87 11.46
C ARG A 105 -5.07 5.36 11.46
N SER A 106 -4.10 4.81 12.21
CA SER A 106 -3.97 3.36 12.37
C SER A 106 -5.30 2.76 12.83
N ILE A 107 -5.66 1.62 12.26
CA ILE A 107 -6.79 0.83 12.73
C ILE A 107 -6.38 -0.20 13.77
N TYR A 108 -5.08 -0.33 14.04
CA TYR A 108 -4.55 -1.16 15.09
C TYR A 108 -4.30 -0.32 16.36
N PRO A 109 -4.63 -0.85 17.54
CA PRO A 109 -4.40 -0.18 18.81
C PRO A 109 -2.91 -0.10 19.18
#